data_AF-A0AAI8YM79-F1
#
_entry.id   AF-A0AAI8YM79-F1
#
_cell.length_a   1.000
_cell.length_b   1.000
_cell.length_c   1.000
_cell.angle_alpha   90.00
_cell.angle_beta   90.00
_cell.angle_gamma   90.00
#
_symmetry.space_group_name_H-M   'P 1'
#
loop_
_entity.id
_entity.type
_entity.pdbx_description
1 polymer ?
#
loop_
_entity_poly.entity_id
_entity_poly.type
_entity_poly.pdbx_seq_one_letter_code
_entity_poly.pdbx_strand_id
1 'polypeptide(L)'
;MLFSRPESRPGDIEESQALVDDVSFDDSHEFDELDEKRHIQSRRRFDMLFDWLRAIGAKRLPFSLIVLFRMVPTCVGSLLIFLLPSFITNLLRRKLRSTPEPSQPRIISPTAYLDGLRGVAALVVYVFHLGYLWFPFLRHGHGALHSEDLFLQLPVVRVLHSGRASVTLFFVISGYVISARTLSLIYLQHHRGGAQQQAEGRVLESLAGSLFRRPLRLYLPVVASTLVILVLLRFDVLIKDPTKGAALPPRKDGLGQQLWHWLAHMLFMINPFRPITGRANLYSPPYNGHLWTIPVEFKGSVTVFVLLLAFARARRCVHLAAAAAAAALCCLVQMGDCDQALFCAGMILAELALRFPPVSEKSVVEIPCCTRPLSLFGAKTRRRCRHILTIILFVSGLHLLSYPEERCPKMPGYRTISRLVPPFYAKKEENTQLFWMSVGSVLFILALMYSLPYNSESYVKPAEEPLPHHQAAMRAPD
;
A
#
# COMPACT_ATOMS: atom_id res chain seq x y z
N MET A 1 23.08 -9.16 -48.45
CA MET A 1 23.60 -8.22 -47.44
C MET A 1 23.30 -8.76 -46.06
N LEU A 2 24.35 -9.26 -45.40
CA LEU A 2 24.33 -9.84 -44.06
C LEU A 2 24.08 -8.73 -43.02
N PHE A 3 23.11 -8.92 -42.12
CA PHE A 3 23.01 -8.14 -40.89
C PHE A 3 23.60 -8.96 -39.74
N SER A 4 24.79 -8.58 -39.32
CA SER A 4 25.50 -9.12 -38.16
C SER A 4 24.75 -8.77 -36.87
N ARG A 5 24.55 -9.77 -36.00
CA ARG A 5 24.14 -9.58 -34.60
C ARG A 5 25.26 -8.85 -33.85
N PRO A 6 24.97 -7.90 -32.93
CA PRO A 6 25.95 -7.50 -31.94
C PRO A 6 26.02 -8.59 -30.86
N GLU A 7 27.21 -9.16 -30.68
CA GLU A 7 27.56 -9.96 -29.50
C GLU A 7 27.54 -9.06 -28.26
N SER A 8 26.72 -9.43 -27.28
CA SER A 8 26.71 -8.83 -25.93
C SER A 8 28.05 -9.10 -25.25
N ARG A 9 28.68 -8.07 -24.70
CA ARG A 9 29.97 -8.21 -24.00
C ARG A 9 29.75 -8.92 -22.66
N PRO A 10 30.69 -9.75 -22.19
CA PRO A 10 30.56 -10.45 -20.91
C PRO A 10 30.36 -9.52 -19.69
N GLY A 11 30.73 -8.24 -19.77
CA GLY A 11 30.49 -7.24 -18.73
C GLY A 11 29.02 -6.80 -18.56
N ASP A 12 28.19 -6.88 -19.61
CA ASP A 12 26.77 -6.49 -19.55
C ASP A 12 25.93 -7.50 -18.72
N ILE A 13 26.44 -8.72 -18.58
CA ILE A 13 25.80 -9.83 -17.85
C ILE A 13 26.08 -9.71 -16.35
N GLU A 14 27.31 -9.39 -15.95
CA GLU A 14 27.68 -9.15 -14.53
C GLU A 14 27.04 -7.85 -13.98
N GLU A 15 26.97 -6.79 -14.79
CA GLU A 15 26.37 -5.51 -14.39
C GLU A 15 24.85 -5.61 -14.23
N SER A 16 24.18 -6.44 -15.05
CA SER A 16 22.77 -6.82 -14.84
C SER A 16 22.59 -7.71 -13.61
N GLN A 17 23.55 -8.57 -13.28
CA GLN A 17 23.50 -9.45 -12.11
C GLN A 17 23.59 -8.66 -10.79
N ALA A 18 24.51 -7.69 -10.70
CA ALA A 18 24.64 -6.83 -9.52
C ALA A 18 23.43 -5.90 -9.30
N LEU A 19 22.84 -5.36 -10.38
CA LEU A 19 21.60 -4.57 -10.31
C LEU A 19 20.39 -5.43 -9.90
N VAL A 20 20.42 -6.71 -10.26
CA VAL A 20 19.39 -7.70 -9.95
C VAL A 20 19.52 -8.23 -8.54
N ASP A 21 20.72 -8.28 -7.96
CA ASP A 21 20.92 -8.68 -6.56
C ASP A 21 20.57 -7.55 -5.58
N ASP A 22 20.81 -6.28 -5.94
CA ASP A 22 20.39 -5.10 -5.13
C ASP A 22 18.87 -4.82 -5.19
N VAL A 23 18.19 -5.29 -6.26
CA VAL A 23 16.72 -5.27 -6.40
C VAL A 23 16.12 -6.67 -6.14
N SER A 24 16.96 -7.68 -5.88
CA SER A 24 16.50 -9.00 -5.55
C SER A 24 15.81 -8.92 -4.20
N PHE A 25 14.54 -9.28 -4.20
CA PHE A 25 13.88 -9.76 -3.00
C PHE A 25 14.59 -11.06 -2.60
N ASP A 26 15.69 -10.94 -1.85
CA ASP A 26 16.33 -12.05 -1.12
C ASP A 26 15.33 -12.75 -0.18
N ASP A 27 14.25 -12.03 0.17
CA ASP A 27 13.05 -12.58 0.79
C ASP A 27 12.49 -13.82 0.08
N SER A 28 12.62 -13.99 -1.24
CA SER A 28 12.02 -15.14 -1.94
C SER A 28 12.80 -16.43 -1.77
N HIS A 29 14.14 -16.36 -1.73
CA HIS A 29 14.99 -17.52 -1.49
C HIS A 29 14.96 -17.90 0.00
N GLU A 30 14.94 -16.92 0.90
CA GLU A 30 14.83 -17.16 2.34
C GLU A 30 13.43 -17.66 2.74
N PHE A 31 12.34 -17.17 2.13
CA PHE A 31 10.99 -17.71 2.40
C PHE A 31 10.84 -19.15 1.92
N ASP A 32 11.33 -19.48 0.72
CA ASP A 32 11.21 -20.85 0.17
C ASP A 32 12.03 -21.84 1.02
N GLU A 33 13.24 -21.47 1.46
CA GLU A 33 14.07 -22.32 2.32
C GLU A 33 13.50 -22.45 3.74
N LEU A 34 12.89 -21.39 4.28
CA LEU A 34 12.21 -21.41 5.57
C LEU A 34 10.89 -22.18 5.53
N ASP A 35 10.12 -22.13 4.44
CA ASP A 35 8.90 -22.94 4.28
C ASP A 35 9.23 -24.41 4.03
N GLU A 36 10.32 -24.72 3.33
CA GLU A 36 10.81 -26.09 3.16
C GLU A 36 11.28 -26.68 4.50
N LYS A 37 12.09 -25.95 5.27
CA LYS A 37 12.50 -26.35 6.63
C LYS A 37 11.29 -26.50 7.57
N ARG A 38 10.27 -25.64 7.44
CA ARG A 38 9.03 -25.70 8.22
C ARG A 38 8.15 -26.89 7.82
N HIS A 39 8.10 -27.25 6.54
CA HIS A 39 7.42 -28.44 6.04
C HIS A 39 8.09 -29.72 6.57
N ILE A 40 9.42 -29.77 6.60
CA ILE A 40 10.20 -30.90 7.12
C ILE A 40 10.04 -31.04 8.65
N GLN A 41 10.11 -29.93 9.40
CA GLN A 41 10.01 -29.95 10.86
C GLN A 41 8.58 -30.20 11.37
N SER A 42 7.57 -29.74 10.65
CA SER A 42 6.16 -30.11 10.84
C SER A 42 5.96 -31.60 10.63
N ARG A 43 6.46 -32.16 9.52
CA ARG A 43 6.42 -33.62 9.23
C ARG A 43 6.93 -34.45 10.41
N ARG A 44 8.13 -34.13 10.92
CA ARG A 44 8.75 -34.85 12.04
C ARG A 44 7.96 -34.81 13.36
N ARG A 45 7.33 -33.69 13.71
CA ARG A 45 6.53 -33.57 14.95
C ARG A 45 5.22 -34.37 14.87
N PHE A 46 4.61 -34.45 13.69
CA PHE A 46 3.39 -35.20 13.48
C PHE A 46 3.64 -36.71 13.32
N ASP A 47 4.78 -37.10 12.75
CA ASP A 47 5.17 -38.52 12.69
C ASP A 47 5.34 -39.10 14.10
N MET A 48 5.94 -38.34 15.05
CA MET A 48 6.02 -38.74 16.47
C MET A 48 4.65 -38.85 17.16
N LEU A 49 3.71 -37.92 16.88
CA LEU A 49 2.35 -37.98 17.43
C LEU A 49 1.56 -39.17 16.84
N PHE A 50 1.85 -39.53 15.59
CA PHE A 50 1.19 -40.63 14.89
C PHE A 50 1.75 -42.00 15.31
N ASP A 51 3.05 -42.09 15.59
CA ASP A 51 3.65 -43.27 16.21
C ASP A 51 3.09 -43.49 17.62
N TRP A 52 2.83 -42.41 18.36
CA TRP A 52 2.12 -42.45 19.65
C TRP A 52 0.65 -42.88 19.51
N LEU A 53 -0.08 -42.39 18.50
CA LEU A 53 -1.49 -42.78 18.24
C LEU A 53 -1.62 -44.22 17.67
N ARG A 54 -0.64 -44.70 16.91
CA ARG A 54 -0.54 -46.13 16.53
C ARG A 54 -0.28 -47.01 17.74
N ALA A 55 0.53 -46.54 18.70
CA ALA A 55 0.78 -47.25 19.95
C ALA A 55 -0.47 -47.38 20.83
N ILE A 56 -1.46 -46.48 20.68
CA ILE A 56 -2.73 -46.50 21.44
C ILE A 56 -3.83 -47.35 20.77
N GLY A 57 -3.53 -48.07 19.67
CA GLY A 57 -4.39 -49.16 19.21
C GLY A 57 -5.57 -48.76 18.30
N ALA A 58 -5.46 -47.66 17.56
CA ALA A 58 -6.42 -47.33 16.49
C ALA A 58 -6.18 -48.16 15.22
N LYS A 59 -6.39 -49.48 15.29
CA LYS A 59 -6.46 -50.35 14.11
C LYS A 59 -7.85 -50.19 13.48
N ARG A 60 -7.94 -49.50 12.34
CA ARG A 60 -9.10 -49.33 11.40
C ARG A 60 -9.78 -47.94 11.39
N LEU A 61 -9.04 -46.89 11.03
CA LEU A 61 -9.65 -45.69 10.44
C LEU A 61 -9.37 -45.65 8.93
N PRO A 62 -10.35 -45.35 8.06
CA PRO A 62 -10.13 -45.27 6.62
C PRO A 62 -9.24 -44.08 6.27
N PHE A 63 -8.31 -44.28 5.32
CA PHE A 63 -7.28 -43.32 4.92
C PHE A 63 -7.83 -41.90 4.64
N SER A 64 -9.03 -41.80 4.07
CA SER A 64 -9.71 -40.54 3.75
C SER A 64 -10.06 -39.69 4.98
N LEU A 65 -10.48 -40.32 6.09
CA LEU A 65 -10.79 -39.64 7.36
C LEU A 65 -9.51 -39.14 8.05
N ILE A 66 -8.40 -39.87 7.89
CA ILE A 66 -7.09 -39.49 8.42
C ILE A 66 -6.55 -38.27 7.67
N VAL A 67 -6.70 -38.21 6.34
CA VAL A 67 -6.32 -37.04 5.53
C VAL A 67 -7.17 -35.82 5.88
N LEU A 68 -8.50 -35.99 6.06
CA LEU A 68 -9.38 -34.91 6.47
C LEU A 68 -9.03 -34.37 7.87
N PHE A 69 -8.78 -35.26 8.84
CA PHE A 69 -8.33 -34.88 10.20
C PHE A 69 -6.94 -34.25 10.20
N ARG A 70 -6.08 -34.57 9.24
CA ARG A 70 -4.74 -33.97 9.08
C ARG A 70 -4.80 -32.59 8.44
N MET A 71 -5.71 -32.36 7.48
CA MET A 71 -5.80 -31.11 6.73
C MET A 71 -6.66 -30.05 7.41
N VAL A 72 -7.75 -30.41 8.09
CA VAL A 72 -8.66 -29.41 8.69
C VAL A 72 -7.98 -28.58 9.79
N PRO A 73 -7.25 -29.15 10.78
CA PRO A 73 -6.62 -28.36 11.83
C PRO A 73 -5.41 -27.55 11.33
N THR A 74 -4.67 -28.06 10.34
CA THR A 74 -3.51 -27.37 9.75
C THR A 74 -3.94 -26.24 8.81
N CYS A 75 -5.00 -26.42 8.04
CA CYS A 75 -5.61 -25.37 7.23
C CYS A 75 -6.29 -24.31 8.11
N VAL A 76 -7.03 -24.72 9.14
CA VAL A 76 -7.66 -23.77 10.09
C VAL A 76 -6.61 -23.03 10.90
N GLY A 77 -5.57 -23.71 11.39
CA GLY A 77 -4.45 -23.07 12.09
C GLY A 77 -3.68 -22.10 11.21
N SER A 78 -3.36 -22.49 9.98
CA SER A 78 -2.71 -21.62 9.00
C SER A 78 -3.59 -20.44 8.60
N LEU A 79 -4.90 -20.65 8.45
CA LEU A 79 -5.88 -19.61 8.16
C LEU A 79 -5.99 -18.64 9.34
N LEU A 80 -6.06 -19.11 10.59
CA LEU A 80 -6.11 -18.26 11.77
C LEU A 80 -4.82 -17.45 11.94
N ILE A 81 -3.64 -18.06 11.74
CA ILE A 81 -2.35 -17.37 11.78
C ILE A 81 -2.24 -16.36 10.63
N PHE A 82 -2.77 -16.69 9.45
CA PHE A 82 -2.84 -15.81 8.28
C PHE A 82 -3.77 -14.61 8.52
N LEU A 83 -4.85 -14.79 9.28
CA LEU A 83 -5.80 -13.75 9.64
C LEU A 83 -5.34 -12.88 10.82
N LEU A 84 -4.37 -13.36 11.61
CA LEU A 84 -3.79 -12.60 12.71
C LEU A 84 -2.90 -11.46 12.17
N PRO A 85 -3.03 -10.23 12.70
CA PRO A 85 -2.11 -9.14 12.41
C PRO A 85 -0.65 -9.53 12.67
N SER A 86 0.26 -9.04 11.82
CA SER A 86 1.69 -9.37 11.86
C SER A 86 2.36 -9.06 13.21
N PHE A 87 1.86 -8.07 13.96
CA PHE A 87 2.38 -7.78 15.30
C PHE A 87 2.01 -8.86 16.32
N ILE A 88 0.80 -9.44 16.23
CA ILE A 88 0.33 -10.52 17.12
C ILE A 88 1.07 -11.80 16.77
N THR A 89 1.21 -12.11 15.47
CA THR A 89 1.98 -13.27 15.04
C THR A 89 3.44 -13.15 15.42
N ASN A 90 4.05 -11.96 15.32
CA ASN A 90 5.42 -11.71 15.77
C ASN A 90 5.57 -11.81 17.29
N LEU A 91 4.57 -11.34 18.06
CA LEU A 91 4.56 -11.45 19.51
C LEU A 91 4.41 -12.92 19.97
N LEU A 92 3.47 -13.66 19.38
CA LEU A 92 3.30 -15.10 19.61
C LEU A 92 4.54 -15.88 19.17
N ARG A 93 5.12 -15.55 18.01
CA ARG A 93 6.34 -16.18 17.50
C ARG A 93 7.54 -15.91 18.41
N ARG A 94 7.63 -14.72 19.03
CA ARG A 94 8.64 -14.42 20.05
C ARG A 94 8.40 -15.20 21.34
N LYS A 95 7.13 -15.32 21.78
CA LYS A 95 6.77 -16.01 23.02
C LYS A 95 6.88 -17.54 22.93
N LEU A 96 6.66 -18.11 21.75
CA LEU A 96 6.71 -19.55 21.48
C LEU A 96 8.12 -20.06 21.11
N ARG A 97 9.11 -19.18 20.94
CA ARG A 97 10.46 -19.56 20.48
C ARG A 97 11.40 -19.58 21.69
N SER A 98 11.94 -20.77 21.99
CA SER A 98 12.76 -21.05 23.17
C SER A 98 14.27 -20.76 22.98
N THR A 99 14.70 -20.31 21.81
CA THR A 99 16.10 -19.98 21.51
C THR A 99 16.24 -18.56 20.95
N PRO A 100 17.10 -17.71 21.54
CA PRO A 100 17.43 -16.40 20.99
C PRO A 100 18.41 -16.59 19.83
N GLU A 101 17.93 -16.44 18.60
CA GLU A 101 18.80 -16.25 17.43
C GLU A 101 19.37 -14.82 17.44
N PRO A 102 20.63 -14.60 17.01
CA PRO A 102 21.16 -13.26 16.81
C PRO A 102 20.24 -12.49 15.87
N SER A 103 19.85 -11.27 16.26
CA SER A 103 18.97 -10.44 15.46
C SER A 103 19.67 -10.06 14.16
N GLN A 104 19.32 -10.75 13.07
CA GLN A 104 19.61 -10.31 11.70
C GLN A 104 19.26 -8.83 11.58
N PRO A 105 20.14 -7.98 11.04
CA PRO A 105 19.85 -6.57 10.85
C PRO A 105 18.55 -6.44 10.05
N ARG A 106 17.60 -5.65 10.56
CA ARG A 106 16.32 -5.46 9.87
C ARG A 106 16.57 -4.70 8.58
N ILE A 107 16.58 -5.41 7.45
CA ILE A 107 16.55 -4.80 6.12
C ILE A 107 15.19 -4.13 5.98
N ILE A 108 15.19 -2.80 5.96
CA ILE A 108 13.98 -2.00 5.78
C ILE A 108 13.65 -2.04 4.30
N SER A 109 12.45 -2.51 3.95
CA SER A 109 12.04 -2.54 2.54
C SER A 109 12.03 -1.11 1.97
N PRO A 110 12.37 -0.92 0.68
CA PRO A 110 12.36 0.40 0.04
C PRO A 110 10.97 1.06 0.04
N THR A 111 9.91 0.30 0.32
CA THR A 111 8.52 0.76 0.45
C THR A 111 8.04 0.90 1.90
N ALA A 112 8.89 0.68 2.90
CA ALA A 112 8.49 0.74 4.32
C ALA A 112 7.95 2.11 4.74
N TYR A 113 8.43 3.20 4.13
CA TYR A 113 7.89 4.54 4.37
C TYR A 113 6.42 4.67 3.96
N LEU A 114 5.97 3.92 2.94
CA LEU A 114 4.56 3.89 2.52
C LEU A 114 3.69 3.18 3.56
N ASP A 115 4.20 2.14 4.22
CA ASP A 115 3.49 1.50 5.32
C ASP A 115 3.41 2.44 6.55
N GLY A 116 4.46 3.20 6.82
CA GLY A 116 4.43 4.28 7.82
C GLY A 116 3.38 5.36 7.47
N LEU A 117 3.37 5.82 6.23
CA LEU A 117 2.41 6.82 5.74
C LEU A 117 0.96 6.31 5.83
N ARG A 118 0.72 5.04 5.51
CA ARG A 118 -0.60 4.40 5.70
C ARG A 118 -1.03 4.39 7.16
N GLY A 119 -0.10 4.16 8.08
CA GLY A 119 -0.36 4.24 9.53
C GLY A 119 -0.77 5.63 9.97
N VAL A 120 -0.05 6.66 9.52
CA VAL A 120 -0.40 8.07 9.78
C VAL A 120 -1.75 8.42 9.18
N ALA A 121 -2.01 8.05 7.92
CA ALA A 121 -3.29 8.27 7.26
C ALA A 121 -4.45 7.57 7.99
N ALA A 122 -4.24 6.37 8.54
CA ALA A 122 -5.25 5.66 9.32
C ALA A 122 -5.59 6.41 10.62
N LEU A 123 -4.58 6.96 11.30
CA LEU A 123 -4.79 7.79 12.49
C LEU A 123 -5.57 9.06 12.14
N VAL A 124 -5.23 9.72 11.04
CA VAL A 124 -5.98 10.91 10.55
C VAL A 124 -7.44 10.55 10.25
N VAL A 125 -7.72 9.41 9.61
CA VAL A 125 -9.10 8.94 9.37
C VAL A 125 -9.85 8.68 10.69
N TYR A 126 -9.18 8.11 11.69
CA TYR A 126 -9.76 7.94 13.02
C TYR A 126 -10.10 9.29 13.68
N VAL A 127 -9.15 10.23 13.66
CA VAL A 127 -9.35 11.60 14.19
C VAL A 127 -10.46 12.32 13.44
N PHE A 128 -10.57 12.14 12.12
CA PHE A 128 -11.65 12.69 11.31
C PHE A 128 -13.02 12.17 11.76
N HIS A 129 -13.19 10.84 11.85
CA HIS A 129 -14.48 10.25 12.21
C HIS A 129 -14.92 10.62 13.64
N LEU A 130 -13.98 10.67 14.58
CA LEU A 130 -14.28 11.09 15.94
C LEU A 130 -14.52 12.60 15.99
N GLY A 131 -13.59 13.40 15.47
CA GLY A 131 -13.62 14.86 15.57
C GLY A 131 -14.80 15.50 14.85
N TYR A 132 -15.13 15.08 13.63
CA TYR A 132 -16.18 15.73 12.83
C TYR A 132 -17.59 15.35 13.29
N LEU A 133 -17.72 14.30 14.10
CA LEU A 133 -18.98 13.96 14.76
C LEU A 133 -19.31 14.98 15.86
N TRP A 134 -18.32 15.33 16.68
CA TRP A 134 -18.50 16.25 17.82
C TRP A 134 -18.30 17.73 17.45
N PHE A 135 -17.47 18.00 16.44
CA PHE A 135 -17.07 19.34 16.01
C PHE A 135 -17.35 19.53 14.51
N PRO A 136 -18.63 19.56 14.08
CA PRO A 136 -19.00 19.63 12.67
C PRO A 136 -18.52 20.91 11.98
N PHE A 137 -18.25 21.98 12.74
CA PHE A 137 -17.70 23.23 12.21
C PHE A 137 -16.29 23.08 11.60
N LEU A 138 -15.56 21.99 11.89
CA LEU A 138 -14.27 21.70 11.24
C LEU A 138 -14.40 21.44 9.73
N ARG A 139 -15.61 21.17 9.22
CA ARG A 139 -15.89 21.06 7.78
C ARG A 139 -15.65 22.35 7.01
N HIS A 140 -15.88 23.50 7.65
CA HIS A 140 -15.72 24.83 7.05
C HIS A 140 -14.25 25.22 6.95
N GLY A 141 -13.87 25.88 5.85
CA GLY A 141 -12.54 26.46 5.70
C GLY A 141 -12.29 27.70 6.57
N HIS A 142 -11.04 27.94 6.95
CA HIS A 142 -10.62 29.14 7.69
C HIS A 142 -10.87 30.41 6.86
N GLY A 143 -11.50 31.43 7.45
CA GLY A 143 -11.87 32.68 6.76
C GLY A 143 -13.11 32.55 5.87
N ALA A 144 -13.87 31.46 5.99
CA ALA A 144 -15.19 31.36 5.35
C ALA A 144 -16.23 32.19 6.13
N LEU A 145 -17.20 32.79 5.42
CA LEU A 145 -18.28 33.58 6.02
C LEU A 145 -19.02 32.73 7.07
N HIS A 146 -19.14 33.24 8.31
CA HIS A 146 -19.69 32.54 9.48
C HIS A 146 -18.96 31.23 9.85
N SER A 147 -17.63 31.19 9.69
CA SER A 147 -16.78 30.14 10.25
C SER A 147 -16.15 30.60 11.57
N GLU A 148 -15.93 29.64 12.46
CA GLU A 148 -15.04 29.79 13.61
C GLU A 148 -13.61 29.75 13.07
N ASP A 149 -12.90 30.88 13.04
CA ASP A 149 -11.53 30.97 12.49
C ASP A 149 -10.50 30.29 13.41
N LEU A 150 -10.54 28.96 13.41
CA LEU A 150 -9.74 28.11 14.26
C LEU A 150 -8.41 27.77 13.59
N PHE A 151 -7.34 27.72 14.39
CA PHE A 151 -6.01 27.27 13.94
C PHE A 151 -6.05 25.92 13.20
N LEU A 152 -6.90 24.99 13.65
CA LEU A 152 -7.08 23.68 13.03
C LEU A 152 -7.67 23.74 11.61
N GLN A 153 -8.35 24.81 11.23
CA GLN A 153 -8.92 24.97 9.90
C GLN A 153 -7.92 25.51 8.87
N LEU A 154 -6.74 25.97 9.32
CA LEU A 154 -5.72 26.53 8.43
C LEU A 154 -5.25 25.49 7.39
N PRO A 155 -4.87 25.96 6.19
CA PRO A 155 -4.23 25.10 5.20
C PRO A 155 -2.99 24.42 5.79
N VAL A 156 -2.68 23.22 5.31
CA VAL A 156 -1.63 22.31 5.82
C VAL A 156 -1.95 21.70 7.19
N VAL A 157 -2.34 22.50 8.18
CA VAL A 157 -2.72 21.99 9.52
C VAL A 157 -3.93 21.08 9.43
N ARG A 158 -4.91 21.43 8.58
CA ARG A 158 -6.10 20.60 8.31
C ARG A 158 -5.78 19.18 7.87
N VAL A 159 -4.65 18.93 7.19
CA VAL A 159 -4.29 17.56 6.74
C VAL A 159 -4.29 16.58 7.91
N LEU A 160 -3.96 17.03 9.12
CA LEU A 160 -3.90 16.20 10.33
C LEU A 160 -5.25 15.63 10.78
N HIS A 161 -6.36 16.18 10.28
CA HIS A 161 -7.71 15.68 10.56
C HIS A 161 -8.57 15.52 9.29
N SER A 162 -7.98 15.65 8.11
CA SER A 162 -8.67 15.47 6.82
C SER A 162 -8.75 13.99 6.43
N GLY A 163 -9.80 13.31 6.88
CA GLY A 163 -10.03 11.90 6.57
C GLY A 163 -10.23 11.65 5.07
N ARG A 164 -10.95 12.54 4.37
CA ARG A 164 -11.19 12.41 2.92
C ARG A 164 -9.91 12.50 2.09
N ALA A 165 -8.94 13.30 2.52
CA ALA A 165 -7.62 13.38 1.89
C ALA A 165 -6.76 12.14 2.19
N SER A 166 -6.87 11.60 3.40
CA SER A 166 -6.19 10.35 3.76
C SER A 166 -6.71 9.16 2.94
N VAL A 167 -8.00 9.13 2.60
CA VAL A 167 -8.56 8.12 1.69
C VAL A 167 -7.97 8.21 0.28
N THR A 168 -7.74 9.41 -0.28
CA THR A 168 -7.10 9.52 -1.59
C THR A 168 -5.65 9.06 -1.56
N LEU A 169 -4.91 9.33 -0.47
CA LEU A 169 -3.58 8.76 -0.25
C LEU A 169 -3.61 7.24 -0.22
N PHE A 170 -4.57 6.61 0.48
CA PHE A 170 -4.71 5.14 0.48
C PHE A 170 -4.87 4.58 -0.93
N PHE A 171 -5.70 5.20 -1.78
CA PHE A 171 -5.92 4.72 -3.15
C PHE A 171 -4.65 4.78 -4.02
N VAL A 172 -3.89 5.87 -3.94
CA VAL A 172 -2.61 5.98 -4.69
C VAL A 172 -1.59 4.98 -4.17
N ILE A 173 -1.43 4.87 -2.84
CA ILE A 173 -0.48 3.93 -2.23
C ILE A 173 -0.86 2.49 -2.58
N SER A 174 -2.15 2.16 -2.55
CA SER A 174 -2.64 0.84 -2.93
C SER A 174 -2.32 0.52 -4.39
N GLY A 175 -2.55 1.44 -5.33
CA GLY A 175 -2.14 1.28 -6.72
C GLY A 175 -0.63 1.05 -6.85
N TYR A 176 0.17 1.88 -6.17
CA TYR A 176 1.63 1.79 -6.18
C TYR A 176 2.15 0.45 -5.68
N VAL A 177 1.71 0.00 -4.51
CA VAL A 177 2.24 -1.22 -3.86
C VAL A 177 1.89 -2.49 -4.64
N ILE A 178 0.68 -2.55 -5.22
CA ILE A 178 0.28 -3.67 -6.10
C ILE A 178 1.18 -3.73 -7.33
N SER A 179 1.37 -2.58 -7.96
CA SER A 179 2.11 -2.46 -9.21
C SER A 179 3.59 -2.67 -9.01
N ALA A 180 4.21 -2.12 -7.96
CA ALA A 180 5.65 -2.20 -7.73
C ALA A 180 6.16 -3.65 -7.77
N ARG A 181 5.58 -4.55 -6.98
CA ARG A 181 6.00 -5.96 -6.95
C ARG A 181 5.82 -6.64 -8.32
N THR A 182 4.67 -6.44 -8.94
CA THR A 182 4.33 -7.11 -10.20
C THR A 182 5.18 -6.59 -11.36
N LEU A 183 5.37 -5.27 -11.44
CA LEU A 183 6.21 -4.62 -12.44
C LEU A 183 7.67 -5.02 -12.28
N SER A 184 8.21 -5.09 -11.05
CA SER A 184 9.57 -5.59 -10.82
C SER A 184 9.76 -7.00 -11.37
N LEU A 185 8.81 -7.91 -11.14
CA LEU A 185 8.86 -9.27 -11.70
C LEU A 185 8.81 -9.28 -13.24
N ILE A 186 7.96 -8.43 -13.83
CA ILE A 186 7.85 -8.28 -15.29
C ILE A 186 9.18 -7.75 -15.89
N TYR A 187 9.82 -6.77 -15.24
CA TYR A 187 11.14 -6.26 -15.65
C TYR A 187 12.19 -7.36 -15.60
N LEU A 188 12.31 -8.07 -14.47
CA LEU A 188 13.28 -9.15 -14.27
C LEU A 188 13.10 -10.29 -15.28
N GLN A 189 11.86 -10.63 -15.59
CA GLN A 189 11.52 -11.63 -16.60
C GLN A 189 12.12 -11.30 -17.97
N HIS A 190 12.04 -10.02 -18.38
CA HIS A 190 12.47 -9.61 -19.71
C HIS A 190 14.00 -9.51 -19.84
N HIS A 191 14.71 -9.11 -18.77
CA HIS A 191 16.17 -9.03 -18.78
C HIS A 191 16.84 -10.41 -18.87
N ARG A 192 16.22 -11.47 -18.35
CA ARG A 192 16.82 -12.81 -18.28
C ARG A 192 16.74 -13.65 -19.57
N GLY A 193 16.19 -13.13 -20.67
CA GLY A 193 16.39 -13.59 -22.06
C GLY A 193 16.07 -15.04 -22.48
N GLY A 194 15.94 -16.01 -21.57
CA GLY A 194 15.92 -17.45 -21.90
C GLY A 194 14.92 -18.32 -21.14
N ALA A 195 14.36 -17.86 -20.01
CA ALA A 195 13.44 -18.65 -19.16
C ALA A 195 12.02 -18.08 -19.13
N GLN A 196 11.50 -17.70 -20.30
CA GLN A 196 10.24 -16.95 -20.41
C GLN A 196 9.04 -17.69 -19.81
N GLN A 197 8.90 -19.01 -20.00
CA GLN A 197 7.78 -19.79 -19.44
C GLN A 197 7.79 -19.89 -17.90
N GLN A 198 8.96 -20.07 -17.27
CA GLN A 198 9.03 -20.16 -15.80
C GLN A 198 8.80 -18.80 -15.14
N ALA A 199 9.28 -17.72 -15.75
CA ALA A 199 9.07 -16.37 -15.26
C ALA A 199 7.60 -15.91 -15.40
N GLU A 200 6.92 -16.31 -16.48
CA GLU A 200 5.48 -16.06 -16.67
C GLU A 200 4.63 -16.69 -15.56
N GLY A 201 4.97 -17.93 -15.18
CA GLY A 201 4.32 -18.62 -14.06
C GLY A 201 4.41 -17.81 -12.76
N ARG A 202 5.58 -17.22 -12.46
CA ARG A 202 5.80 -16.43 -11.24
C ARG A 202 4.99 -15.13 -11.20
N VAL A 203 4.85 -14.42 -12.33
CA VAL A 203 4.03 -13.20 -12.41
C VAL A 203 2.56 -13.54 -12.18
N LEU A 204 2.05 -14.56 -12.88
CA LEU A 204 0.66 -15.03 -12.75
C LEU A 204 0.35 -15.53 -11.34
N GLU A 205 1.24 -16.32 -10.74
CA GLU A 205 1.10 -16.82 -9.38
C GLU A 205 1.10 -15.68 -8.35
N SER A 206 2.00 -14.72 -8.49
CA SER A 206 2.04 -13.52 -7.63
C SER A 206 0.76 -12.70 -7.75
N LEU A 207 0.25 -12.51 -8.98
CA LEU A 207 -0.98 -11.76 -9.24
C LEU A 207 -2.21 -12.49 -8.70
N ALA A 208 -2.35 -13.78 -9.00
CA ALA A 208 -3.46 -14.62 -8.55
C ALA A 208 -3.49 -14.73 -7.02
N GLY A 209 -2.33 -14.97 -6.40
CA GLY A 209 -2.21 -15.02 -4.94
C GLY A 209 -2.56 -13.67 -4.28
N SER A 210 -2.18 -12.55 -4.90
CA SER A 210 -2.54 -11.21 -4.42
C SER A 210 -4.04 -10.91 -4.58
N LEU A 211 -4.62 -11.25 -5.72
CA LEU A 211 -6.04 -11.05 -6.01
C LEU A 211 -6.94 -11.94 -5.13
N PHE A 212 -6.54 -13.20 -4.86
CA PHE A 212 -7.30 -14.12 -4.02
C PHE A 212 -7.33 -13.68 -2.55
N ARG A 213 -6.19 -13.27 -2.00
CA ARG A 213 -6.06 -12.91 -0.57
C ARG A 213 -6.65 -11.54 -0.24
N ARG A 214 -6.66 -10.62 -1.20
CA ARG A 214 -7.09 -9.23 -0.97
C ARG A 214 -8.54 -9.07 -0.51
N PRO A 215 -9.57 -9.63 -1.17
CA PRO A 215 -10.95 -9.46 -0.72
C PRO A 215 -11.17 -10.09 0.66
N LEU A 216 -10.51 -11.21 0.97
CA LEU A 216 -10.56 -11.79 2.32
C LEU A 216 -10.01 -10.82 3.37
N ARG A 217 -8.83 -10.23 3.13
CA ARG A 217 -8.22 -9.24 4.03
C ARG A 217 -9.06 -7.97 4.19
N LEU A 218 -9.71 -7.52 3.11
CA LEU A 218 -10.53 -6.31 3.13
C LEU A 218 -11.88 -6.53 3.81
N TYR A 219 -12.59 -7.61 3.48
CA TYR A 219 -13.96 -7.82 3.93
C TYR A 219 -14.07 -8.56 5.27
N LEU A 220 -13.10 -9.37 5.68
CA LEU A 220 -13.22 -10.11 6.95
C LEU A 220 -13.25 -9.18 8.18
N PRO A 221 -12.38 -8.16 8.32
CA PRO A 221 -12.49 -7.18 9.41
C PRO A 221 -13.81 -6.41 9.38
N VAL A 222 -14.37 -6.21 8.19
CA VAL A 222 -15.66 -5.53 7.99
C VAL A 222 -16.82 -6.40 8.47
N VAL A 223 -16.80 -7.69 8.15
CA VAL A 223 -17.77 -8.67 8.67
C VAL A 223 -17.71 -8.70 10.20
N ALA A 224 -16.51 -8.81 10.78
CA ALA A 224 -16.34 -8.84 12.23
C ALA A 224 -16.84 -7.56 12.91
N SER A 225 -16.43 -6.38 12.42
CA SER A 225 -16.84 -5.10 13.01
C SER A 225 -18.34 -4.83 12.89
N THR A 226 -18.96 -5.15 11.76
CA THR A 226 -20.42 -4.95 11.60
C THR A 226 -21.25 -5.97 12.36
N LEU A 227 -20.73 -7.19 12.62
CA LEU A 227 -21.35 -8.13 13.54
C LEU A 227 -21.32 -7.62 14.98
N VAL A 228 -20.24 -6.98 15.43
CA VAL A 228 -20.18 -6.32 16.74
C VAL A 228 -21.27 -5.24 16.84
N ILE A 229 -21.44 -4.43 15.80
CA ILE A 229 -22.49 -3.40 15.75
C ILE A 229 -23.89 -4.05 15.80
N LEU A 230 -24.11 -5.16 15.09
CA LEU A 230 -25.37 -5.91 15.17
C LEU A 230 -25.63 -6.39 16.59
N VAL A 231 -24.64 -6.95 17.28
CA VAL A 231 -24.77 -7.43 18.66
C VAL A 231 -25.10 -6.26 19.60
N LEU A 232 -24.37 -5.16 19.52
CA LEU A 232 -24.62 -3.96 20.33
C LEU A 232 -26.00 -3.34 20.06
N LEU A 233 -26.47 -3.37 18.80
CA LEU A 233 -27.82 -2.95 18.42
C LEU A 233 -28.88 -3.82 19.11
N ARG A 234 -28.67 -5.14 19.16
CA ARG A 234 -29.62 -6.07 19.81
C ARG A 234 -29.72 -5.87 21.31
N PHE A 235 -28.61 -5.52 21.96
CA PHE A 235 -28.58 -5.20 23.40
C PHE A 235 -29.05 -3.77 23.72
N ASP A 236 -29.51 -2.98 22.73
CA ASP A 236 -29.96 -1.59 22.91
C ASP A 236 -28.90 -0.67 23.54
N VAL A 237 -27.61 -1.00 23.36
CA VAL A 237 -26.48 -0.24 23.90
C VAL A 237 -26.10 0.92 22.97
N LEU A 238 -26.47 0.86 21.69
CA LEU A 238 -26.16 1.91 20.72
C LEU A 238 -27.04 3.15 20.96
N ILE A 239 -26.38 4.26 21.31
CA ILE A 239 -27.02 5.56 21.48
C ILE A 239 -27.15 6.22 20.12
N LYS A 240 -28.33 6.79 19.83
CA LYS A 240 -28.56 7.55 18.61
C LYS A 240 -27.71 8.82 18.63
N ASP A 241 -26.99 9.06 17.55
CA ASP A 241 -26.20 10.28 17.39
C ASP A 241 -27.10 11.53 17.51
N PRO A 242 -26.83 12.43 18.48
CA PRO A 242 -27.61 13.64 18.68
C PRO A 242 -27.50 14.61 17.49
N THR A 243 -26.42 14.54 16.71
CA THR A 243 -26.18 15.42 15.55
C THR A 243 -26.80 14.90 14.25
N LYS A 244 -27.46 13.72 14.26
CA LYS A 244 -28.02 13.02 13.09
C LYS A 244 -26.98 12.70 11.98
N GLY A 245 -25.69 12.84 12.25
CA GLY A 245 -24.61 12.61 11.30
C GLY A 245 -24.33 11.13 11.04
N ALA A 246 -24.57 10.26 12.02
CA ALA A 246 -24.47 8.81 11.91
C ALA A 246 -25.84 8.14 12.10
N ALA A 247 -26.38 7.58 11.02
CA ALA A 247 -27.62 6.82 11.07
C ALA A 247 -27.39 5.46 11.75
N LEU A 248 -28.19 5.15 12.78
CA LEU A 248 -28.23 3.81 13.36
C LEU A 248 -28.91 2.85 12.38
N PRO A 249 -28.44 1.60 12.27
CA PRO A 249 -29.15 0.58 11.51
C PRO A 249 -30.55 0.36 12.10
N PRO A 250 -31.56 0.11 11.26
CA PRO A 250 -32.91 -0.15 11.75
C PRO A 250 -32.94 -1.44 12.57
N ARG A 251 -33.52 -1.36 13.77
CA ARG A 251 -33.81 -2.52 14.62
C ARG A 251 -35.01 -3.28 14.04
N LYS A 252 -34.80 -4.56 13.72
CA LYS A 252 -35.85 -5.50 13.30
C LYS A 252 -36.37 -6.27 14.52
N ASP A 253 -37.58 -6.81 14.44
CA ASP A 253 -38.21 -7.46 15.60
C ASP A 253 -37.46 -8.74 16.00
N GLY A 254 -37.18 -9.61 15.02
CA GLY A 254 -36.48 -10.88 15.24
C GLY A 254 -34.96 -10.84 15.00
N LEU A 255 -34.21 -11.68 15.73
CA LEU A 255 -32.77 -11.89 15.49
C LEU A 255 -32.49 -12.40 14.07
N GLY A 256 -33.28 -13.38 13.60
CA GLY A 256 -33.15 -13.91 12.24
C GLY A 256 -33.39 -12.84 11.16
N GLN A 257 -34.38 -11.97 11.36
CA GLN A 257 -34.63 -10.84 10.46
C GLN A 257 -33.50 -9.81 10.49
N GLN A 258 -32.92 -9.54 11.67
CA GLN A 258 -31.75 -8.66 11.79
C GLN A 258 -30.52 -9.25 11.08
N LEU A 259 -30.26 -10.54 11.28
CA LEU A 259 -29.16 -11.27 10.62
C LEU A 259 -29.34 -11.29 9.11
N TRP A 260 -30.56 -11.53 8.62
CA TRP A 260 -30.86 -11.47 7.19
C TRP A 260 -30.68 -10.06 6.63
N HIS A 261 -31.17 -9.04 7.33
CA HIS A 261 -30.97 -7.64 6.95
C HIS A 261 -29.48 -7.29 6.85
N TRP A 262 -28.69 -7.67 7.86
CA TRP A 262 -27.23 -7.53 7.83
C TRP A 262 -26.59 -8.28 6.68
N LEU A 263 -26.94 -9.55 6.47
CA LEU A 263 -26.38 -10.39 5.42
C LEU A 263 -26.70 -9.81 4.03
N ALA A 264 -27.94 -9.37 3.79
CA ALA A 264 -28.33 -8.74 2.54
C ALA A 264 -27.50 -7.48 2.25
N HIS A 265 -27.30 -6.61 3.25
CA HIS A 265 -26.47 -5.42 3.11
C HIS A 265 -24.97 -5.73 2.96
N MET A 266 -24.47 -6.81 3.57
CA MET A 266 -23.10 -7.32 3.37
C MET A 266 -22.89 -7.87 1.97
N LEU A 267 -23.79 -8.74 1.49
CA LEU A 267 -23.74 -9.29 0.14
C LEU A 267 -23.85 -8.19 -0.92
N PHE A 268 -24.73 -7.21 -0.70
CA PHE A 268 -24.87 -6.05 -1.56
C PHE A 268 -23.59 -5.22 -1.65
N MET A 269 -22.85 -5.10 -0.54
CA MET A 269 -21.57 -4.40 -0.49
C MET A 269 -20.44 -5.19 -1.16
N ILE A 270 -20.39 -6.51 -0.96
CA ILE A 270 -19.34 -7.39 -1.51
C ILE A 270 -19.48 -7.58 -3.03
N ASN A 271 -20.68 -7.41 -3.59
CA ASN A 271 -20.95 -7.61 -5.01
C ASN A 271 -20.04 -6.75 -5.92
N PRO A 272 -19.08 -7.35 -6.65
CA PRO A 272 -18.10 -6.61 -7.45
C PRO A 272 -18.70 -6.02 -8.74
N PHE A 273 -19.80 -6.57 -9.23
CA PHE A 273 -20.44 -6.17 -10.50
C PHE A 273 -21.32 -4.94 -10.36
N ARG A 274 -21.54 -4.47 -9.14
CA ARG A 274 -22.37 -3.30 -8.91
C ARG A 274 -21.71 -2.05 -9.51
N PRO A 275 -22.45 -1.19 -10.24
CA PRO A 275 -21.91 0.08 -10.68
C PRO A 275 -21.58 0.96 -9.47
N ILE A 276 -20.33 1.43 -9.42
CA ILE A 276 -19.88 2.47 -8.49
C ILE A 276 -19.33 3.56 -9.40
N THR A 277 -20.22 4.38 -9.93
CA THR A 277 -19.90 5.48 -10.85
C THR A 277 -20.12 6.80 -10.13
N GLY A 278 -19.03 7.51 -9.86
CA GLY A 278 -18.99 8.72 -9.06
C GLY A 278 -19.44 8.55 -7.60
N ARG A 279 -19.20 9.57 -6.78
CA ARG A 279 -19.66 9.60 -5.38
C ARG A 279 -21.17 9.83 -5.21
N ALA A 280 -21.88 10.16 -6.29
CA ALA A 280 -23.30 10.53 -6.22
C ALA A 280 -24.25 9.35 -5.94
N ASN A 281 -23.89 8.12 -6.36
CA ASN A 281 -24.70 6.90 -6.17
C ASN A 281 -24.03 5.92 -5.19
N LEU A 282 -23.15 6.46 -4.34
CA LEU A 282 -22.36 5.66 -3.43
C LEU A 282 -23.24 5.14 -2.31
N TYR A 283 -23.24 3.83 -2.13
CA TYR A 283 -24.00 3.19 -1.08
C TYR A 283 -23.26 3.32 0.24
N SER A 284 -23.97 3.89 1.22
CA SER A 284 -23.56 3.94 2.61
C SER A 284 -24.21 2.76 3.35
N PRO A 285 -23.43 1.75 3.79
CA PRO A 285 -23.99 0.60 4.50
C PRO A 285 -24.61 1.03 5.85
N PRO A 286 -25.79 0.51 6.23
CA PRO A 286 -26.51 0.97 7.42
C PRO A 286 -25.81 0.64 8.73
N TYR A 287 -24.97 -0.40 8.76
CA TYR A 287 -24.24 -0.79 9.97
C TYR A 287 -22.97 0.05 10.17
N ASN A 288 -22.39 0.60 9.11
CA ASN A 288 -21.30 1.57 9.19
C ASN A 288 -21.16 2.23 7.81
N GLY A 289 -21.55 3.50 7.74
CA GLY A 289 -21.58 4.24 6.47
C GLY A 289 -20.20 4.40 5.84
N HIS A 290 -19.13 4.49 6.64
CA HIS A 290 -17.77 4.73 6.17
C HIS A 290 -17.14 3.54 5.43
N LEU A 291 -17.76 2.35 5.51
CA LEU A 291 -17.35 1.15 4.79
C LEU A 291 -17.55 1.23 3.27
N TRP A 292 -18.19 2.29 2.77
CA TRP A 292 -18.31 2.56 1.33
C TRP A 292 -16.96 2.53 0.60
N THR A 293 -15.87 2.86 1.30
CA THR A 293 -14.50 2.88 0.77
C THR A 293 -13.99 1.49 0.39
N ILE A 294 -14.47 0.43 1.05
CA ILE A 294 -13.94 -0.93 0.86
C ILE A 294 -14.28 -1.52 -0.52
N PRO A 295 -15.52 -1.42 -1.02
CA PRO A 295 -15.81 -1.79 -2.42
C PRO A 295 -15.04 -0.97 -3.44
N VAL A 296 -14.85 0.34 -3.20
CA VAL A 296 -14.07 1.22 -4.08
C VAL A 296 -12.62 0.75 -4.15
N GLU A 297 -12.03 0.46 -2.99
CA GLU A 297 -10.67 -0.08 -2.84
C GLU A 297 -10.50 -1.39 -3.59
N PHE A 298 -11.44 -2.33 -3.42
CA PHE A 298 -11.39 -3.61 -4.11
C PHE A 298 -11.50 -3.45 -5.62
N LYS A 299 -12.45 -2.65 -6.12
CA LYS A 299 -12.62 -2.40 -7.57
C LYS A 299 -11.39 -1.71 -8.18
N GLY A 300 -10.80 -0.74 -7.49
CA GLY A 300 -9.59 -0.06 -7.95
C GLY A 300 -8.40 -1.01 -8.08
N SER A 301 -8.32 -1.94 -7.13
CA SER A 301 -7.31 -2.99 -7.14
C SER A 301 -7.51 -3.97 -8.29
N VAL A 302 -8.75 -4.40 -8.55
CA VAL A 302 -9.08 -5.25 -9.69
C VAL A 302 -8.73 -4.55 -11.00
N THR A 303 -9.01 -3.26 -11.14
CA THR A 303 -8.62 -2.46 -12.32
C THR A 303 -7.10 -2.53 -12.55
N VAL A 304 -6.29 -2.31 -11.52
CA VAL A 304 -4.82 -2.42 -11.62
C VAL A 304 -4.38 -3.84 -11.93
N PHE A 305 -4.96 -4.86 -11.27
CA PHE A 305 -4.63 -6.26 -11.55
C PHE A 305 -4.93 -6.65 -13.01
N VAL A 306 -6.07 -6.22 -13.55
CA VAL A 306 -6.45 -6.46 -14.95
C VAL A 306 -5.52 -5.74 -15.91
N LEU A 307 -5.16 -4.47 -15.63
CA LEU A 307 -4.19 -3.74 -16.45
C LEU A 307 -2.82 -4.44 -16.43
N LEU A 308 -2.30 -4.82 -15.27
CA LEU A 308 -1.04 -5.56 -15.15
C LEU A 308 -1.09 -6.91 -15.89
N LEU A 309 -2.19 -7.64 -15.77
CA LEU A 309 -2.38 -8.91 -16.47
C LEU A 309 -2.42 -8.74 -17.99
N ALA A 310 -3.14 -7.72 -18.48
CA ALA A 310 -3.25 -7.42 -19.91
C ALA A 310 -1.89 -7.14 -20.55
N PHE A 311 -0.98 -6.49 -19.81
CA PHE A 311 0.36 -6.15 -20.29
C PHE A 311 1.45 -7.13 -19.86
N ALA A 312 1.13 -8.16 -19.07
CA ALA A 312 2.10 -9.16 -18.59
C ALA A 312 2.84 -9.91 -19.72
N ARG A 313 2.26 -9.96 -20.93
CA ARG A 313 2.80 -10.69 -22.09
C ARG A 313 3.39 -9.81 -23.19
N ALA A 314 3.24 -8.49 -23.12
CA ALA A 314 3.57 -7.60 -24.24
C ALA A 314 5.07 -7.27 -24.26
N ARG A 315 5.87 -7.69 -25.25
CA ARG A 315 7.34 -7.48 -25.25
C ARG A 315 7.85 -6.03 -25.03
N ARG A 316 7.00 -5.01 -25.18
CA ARG A 316 7.27 -3.59 -24.84
C ARG A 316 6.52 -3.17 -23.56
N CYS A 317 6.52 -4.07 -22.57
CA CYS A 317 5.57 -4.22 -21.45
C CYS A 317 5.26 -2.91 -20.73
N VAL A 318 6.30 -2.13 -20.45
CA VAL A 318 6.20 -1.18 -19.37
C VAL A 318 5.76 0.21 -19.84
N HIS A 319 6.19 0.58 -21.04
CA HIS A 319 5.69 1.77 -21.73
C HIS A 319 4.22 1.61 -22.13
N LEU A 320 3.80 0.42 -22.55
CA LEU A 320 2.41 0.14 -22.89
C LEU A 320 1.52 0.07 -21.65
N ALA A 321 1.99 -0.56 -20.56
CA ALA A 321 1.28 -0.56 -19.29
C ALA A 321 1.13 0.86 -18.71
N ALA A 322 2.18 1.66 -18.74
CA ALA A 322 2.14 3.05 -18.28
C ALA A 322 1.28 3.94 -19.18
N ALA A 323 1.36 3.77 -20.51
CA ALA A 323 0.51 4.50 -21.45
C ALA A 323 -0.96 4.09 -21.31
N ALA A 324 -1.25 2.82 -21.08
CA ALA A 324 -2.61 2.33 -20.81
C ALA A 324 -3.10 2.80 -19.43
N ALA A 325 -2.25 2.83 -18.42
CA ALA A 325 -2.55 3.43 -17.11
C ALA A 325 -2.89 4.92 -17.26
N ALA A 326 -2.12 5.65 -18.07
CA ALA A 326 -2.35 7.06 -18.35
C ALA A 326 -3.64 7.28 -19.15
N ALA A 327 -3.92 6.44 -20.15
CA ALA A 327 -5.17 6.47 -20.89
C ALA A 327 -6.38 6.15 -20.00
N ALA A 328 -6.27 5.13 -19.13
CA ALA A 328 -7.28 4.77 -18.16
C ALA A 328 -7.48 5.90 -17.13
N LEU A 329 -6.40 6.50 -16.62
CA LEU A 329 -6.44 7.68 -15.75
C LEU A 329 -7.20 8.84 -16.41
N CYS A 330 -6.83 9.20 -17.64
CA CYS A 330 -7.49 10.26 -18.40
C CYS A 330 -8.97 9.95 -18.62
N CYS A 331 -9.30 8.72 -19.02
CA CYS A 331 -10.68 8.29 -19.25
C CYS A 331 -11.51 8.34 -17.95
N LEU A 332 -11.02 7.72 -16.87
CA LEU A 332 -11.71 7.69 -15.57
C LEU A 332 -11.93 9.09 -15.00
N VAL A 333 -10.94 9.99 -15.16
CA VAL A 333 -11.11 11.39 -14.77
C VAL A 333 -12.20 12.08 -15.59
N GLN A 334 -12.26 11.85 -16.91
CA GLN A 334 -13.32 12.40 -17.76
C GLN A 334 -14.70 11.83 -17.41
N MET A 335 -14.77 10.57 -16.99
CA MET A 335 -16.02 9.88 -16.63
C MET A 335 -16.51 10.19 -15.21
N GLY A 336 -15.70 10.85 -14.37
CA GLY A 336 -16.09 11.20 -13.00
C GLY A 336 -15.55 10.29 -11.90
N ASP A 337 -14.80 9.25 -12.26
CA ASP A 337 -14.33 8.19 -11.36
C ASP A 337 -12.91 8.46 -10.84
N CYS A 338 -12.70 9.66 -10.28
CA CYS A 338 -11.41 10.07 -9.69
C CYS A 338 -10.86 9.05 -8.69
N ASP A 339 -11.73 8.42 -7.87
CA ASP A 339 -11.31 7.44 -6.87
C ASP A 339 -10.62 6.22 -7.52
N GLN A 340 -11.12 5.74 -8.67
CA GLN A 340 -10.51 4.63 -9.43
C GLN A 340 -9.25 5.09 -10.18
N ALA A 341 -9.26 6.33 -10.66
CA ALA A 341 -8.14 6.91 -11.38
C ALA A 341 -6.87 6.99 -10.51
N LEU A 342 -7.01 7.20 -9.20
CA LEU A 342 -5.89 7.21 -8.25
C LEU A 342 -5.11 5.90 -8.19
N PHE A 343 -5.78 4.75 -8.39
CA PHE A 343 -5.10 3.46 -8.49
C PHE A 343 -4.21 3.39 -9.74
N CYS A 344 -4.69 3.92 -10.86
CA CYS A 344 -3.90 4.03 -12.09
C CYS A 344 -2.73 5.02 -11.91
N ALA A 345 -2.94 6.13 -11.19
CA ALA A 345 -1.87 7.06 -10.85
C ALA A 345 -0.79 6.38 -9.98
N GLY A 346 -1.18 5.57 -9.00
CA GLY A 346 -0.25 4.76 -8.22
C GLY A 346 0.58 3.80 -9.08
N MET A 347 -0.05 3.15 -10.07
CA MET A 347 0.65 2.30 -11.03
C MET A 347 1.67 3.08 -11.88
N ILE A 348 1.32 4.29 -12.33
CA ILE A 348 2.26 5.18 -13.06
C ILE A 348 3.42 5.60 -12.15
N LEU A 349 3.17 5.88 -10.88
CA LEU A 349 4.23 6.20 -9.92
C LEU A 349 5.16 5.00 -9.70
N ALA A 350 4.63 3.78 -9.60
CA ALA A 350 5.44 2.57 -9.46
C ALA A 350 6.33 2.36 -10.69
N GLU A 351 5.80 2.63 -11.89
CA GLU A 351 6.59 2.63 -13.12
C GLU A 351 7.70 3.67 -13.10
N LEU A 352 7.37 4.90 -12.69
CA LEU A 352 8.32 6.00 -12.62
C LEU A 352 9.46 5.68 -11.66
N ALA A 353 9.15 5.02 -10.54
CA ALA A 353 10.14 4.56 -9.56
C ALA A 353 11.12 3.53 -10.14
N LEU A 354 10.66 2.64 -11.03
CA LEU A 354 11.52 1.65 -11.67
C LEU A 354 12.42 2.26 -12.75
N ARG A 355 11.94 3.28 -13.47
CA ARG A 355 12.72 3.96 -14.51
C ARG A 355 13.70 4.98 -13.98
N PHE A 356 13.24 5.75 -13.02
CA PHE A 356 14.01 6.80 -12.37
C PHE A 356 14.08 6.45 -10.89
N PRO A 357 15.02 5.56 -10.52
CA PRO A 357 15.14 5.10 -9.15
C PRO A 357 15.30 6.30 -8.22
N PRO A 358 14.53 6.34 -7.12
CA PRO A 358 14.73 7.37 -6.10
C PRO A 358 16.15 7.24 -5.54
N VAL A 359 16.75 8.36 -5.13
CA VAL A 359 18.14 8.39 -4.68
C VAL A 359 18.25 7.67 -3.35
N SER A 360 18.54 6.37 -3.41
CA SER A 360 18.98 5.57 -2.28
C SER A 360 20.49 5.76 -2.09
N GLU A 361 20.93 5.80 -0.84
CA GLU A 361 22.26 6.24 -0.39
C GLU A 361 23.41 5.30 -0.81
N LYS A 362 23.18 4.25 -1.61
CA LYS A 362 24.20 3.24 -1.93
C LYS A 362 24.28 2.68 -3.37
N SER A 363 23.57 3.19 -4.37
CA SER A 363 23.78 2.72 -5.75
C SER A 363 24.53 3.75 -6.60
N VAL A 364 25.86 3.74 -6.48
CA VAL A 364 26.78 4.20 -7.53
C VAL A 364 26.83 3.11 -8.60
N VAL A 365 25.74 2.93 -9.34
CA VAL A 365 25.78 2.24 -10.63
C VAL A 365 24.91 3.04 -11.58
N GLU A 366 25.57 3.81 -12.44
CA GLU A 366 24.91 4.54 -13.51
C GLU A 366 24.33 3.54 -14.50
N ILE A 367 23.01 3.38 -14.54
CA ILE A 367 22.31 2.59 -15.56
C ILE A 367 22.57 3.24 -16.93
N PRO A 368 23.29 2.59 -17.88
CA PRO A 368 23.52 3.16 -19.19
C PRO A 368 22.44 2.68 -20.16
N CYS A 369 21.26 3.30 -20.14
CA CYS A 369 20.46 3.37 -21.36
C CYS A 369 19.49 4.56 -21.36
N CYS A 370 19.74 5.43 -22.34
CA CYS A 370 18.70 5.99 -23.19
C CYS A 370 17.85 7.09 -22.57
N THR A 371 18.53 8.11 -22.04
CA THR A 371 18.44 9.50 -22.51
C THR A 371 19.50 10.27 -21.72
N ARG A 372 20.57 10.73 -22.35
CA ARG A 372 21.36 11.82 -21.77
C ARG A 372 20.48 13.06 -21.92
N PRO A 373 19.83 13.62 -20.88
CA PRO A 373 19.34 14.98 -21.04
C PRO A 373 20.60 15.83 -21.20
N LEU A 374 20.64 16.68 -22.23
CA LEU A 374 21.73 17.64 -22.45
C LEU A 374 22.07 18.32 -21.11
N SER A 375 23.16 17.92 -20.46
CA SER A 375 23.51 18.44 -19.15
C SER A 375 24.38 19.68 -19.30
N LEU A 376 23.74 20.82 -19.54
CA LEU A 376 24.38 22.14 -19.45
C LEU A 376 24.66 22.56 -17.99
N PHE A 377 24.14 21.81 -17.00
CA PHE A 377 24.22 22.16 -15.57
C PHE A 377 24.98 21.12 -14.75
N GLY A 378 25.84 21.59 -13.83
CA GLY A 378 26.60 20.74 -12.92
C GLY A 378 25.72 19.92 -11.95
N ALA A 379 26.22 18.77 -11.52
CA ALA A 379 25.51 17.80 -10.66
C ALA A 379 24.95 18.42 -9.36
N LYS A 380 25.64 19.41 -8.78
CA LYS A 380 25.20 20.16 -7.60
C LYS A 380 23.93 20.99 -7.88
N THR A 381 23.89 21.67 -9.02
CA THR A 381 22.72 22.46 -9.45
C THR A 381 21.52 21.56 -9.69
N ARG A 382 21.72 20.42 -10.35
CA ARG A 382 20.65 19.41 -10.55
C ARG A 382 20.08 18.87 -9.23
N ARG A 383 20.94 18.58 -8.24
CA ARG A 383 20.50 18.13 -6.90
C ARG A 383 19.68 19.23 -6.19
N ARG A 384 20.12 20.49 -6.26
CA ARG A 384 19.39 21.63 -5.69
C ARG A 384 18.05 21.86 -6.37
N CYS A 385 18.00 21.89 -7.71
CA CYS A 385 16.76 22.06 -8.46
C CYS A 385 15.77 20.95 -8.14
N ARG A 386 16.22 19.69 -8.06
CA ARG A 386 15.37 18.56 -7.66
C ARG A 386 14.84 18.73 -6.23
N HIS A 387 15.68 19.14 -5.28
CA HIS A 387 15.26 19.38 -3.90
C HIS A 387 14.22 20.50 -3.78
N ILE A 388 14.45 21.61 -4.47
CA ILE A 388 13.49 22.72 -4.52
C ILE A 388 12.17 22.25 -5.14
N LEU A 389 12.25 21.50 -6.25
CA LEU A 389 11.06 20.94 -6.88
C LEU A 389 10.29 20.00 -5.94
N THR A 390 10.97 19.10 -5.22
CA THR A 390 10.28 18.20 -4.28
C THR A 390 9.65 18.93 -3.11
N ILE A 391 10.26 20.00 -2.60
CA ILE A 391 9.64 20.87 -1.59
C ILE A 391 8.40 21.56 -2.17
N ILE A 392 8.48 22.12 -3.38
CA ILE A 392 7.33 22.76 -4.03
C ILE A 392 6.19 21.75 -4.22
N LEU A 393 6.48 20.55 -4.71
CA LEU A 393 5.50 19.47 -4.86
C LEU A 393 4.92 19.02 -3.52
N PHE A 394 5.73 18.96 -2.47
CA PHE A 394 5.30 18.58 -1.12
C PHE A 394 4.34 19.62 -0.54
N VAL A 395 4.71 20.91 -0.58
CA VAL A 395 3.89 22.01 -0.05
C VAL A 395 2.61 22.19 -0.86
N SER A 396 2.68 22.14 -2.19
CA SER A 396 1.49 22.19 -3.04
C SER A 396 0.57 20.98 -2.83
N GLY A 397 1.13 19.78 -2.70
CA GLY A 397 0.40 18.57 -2.35
C GLY A 397 -0.33 18.70 -1.02
N LEU A 398 0.35 19.16 0.04
CA LEU A 398 -0.26 19.40 1.35
C LEU A 398 -1.36 20.47 1.29
N HIS A 399 -1.15 21.55 0.55
CA HIS A 399 -2.15 22.59 0.38
C HIS A 399 -3.43 22.05 -0.30
N LEU A 400 -3.28 21.24 -1.35
CA LEU A 400 -4.42 20.62 -2.05
C LEU A 400 -5.10 19.53 -1.21
N LEU A 401 -4.35 18.76 -0.42
CA LEU A 401 -4.91 17.81 0.56
C LEU A 401 -5.68 18.52 1.69
N SER A 402 -5.40 19.80 1.91
CA SER A 402 -6.10 20.65 2.88
C SER A 402 -7.36 21.31 2.32
N TYR A 403 -7.86 20.88 1.17
CA TYR A 403 -9.08 21.45 0.60
C TYR A 403 -10.29 21.15 1.52
N PRO A 404 -11.05 22.16 2.00
CA PRO A 404 -12.15 21.97 2.94
C PRO A 404 -13.39 21.29 2.34
N GLU A 405 -14.33 20.85 3.17
CA GLU A 405 -15.54 20.16 2.70
C GLU A 405 -16.63 21.14 2.23
N GLU A 406 -16.75 22.27 2.93
CA GLU A 406 -17.84 23.22 2.73
C GLU A 406 -17.32 24.65 2.57
N ARG A 407 -18.06 25.46 1.80
CA ARG A 407 -17.87 26.92 1.63
C ARG A 407 -16.57 27.30 0.90
N CYS A 408 -16.01 26.38 0.13
CA CYS A 408 -14.71 26.54 -0.54
C CYS A 408 -14.64 27.69 -1.55
N PRO A 409 -15.66 27.93 -2.41
CA PRO A 409 -15.59 28.98 -3.44
C PRO A 409 -15.54 30.42 -2.88
N LYS A 410 -15.84 30.59 -1.59
CA LYS A 410 -15.89 31.90 -0.91
C LYS A 410 -14.62 32.22 -0.12
N MET A 411 -13.69 31.27 0.00
CA MET A 411 -12.49 31.39 0.83
C MET A 411 -11.27 31.91 0.04
N PRO A 412 -10.45 32.82 0.61
CA PRO A 412 -9.19 33.23 -0.01
C PRO A 412 -8.23 32.04 -0.20
N GLY A 413 -7.47 32.04 -1.30
CA GLY A 413 -6.61 30.91 -1.72
C GLY A 413 -7.35 29.86 -2.55
N TYR A 414 -8.40 29.24 -2.00
CA TYR A 414 -9.11 28.16 -2.72
C TYR A 414 -10.14 28.65 -3.73
N ARG A 415 -10.57 29.92 -3.68
CA ARG A 415 -11.51 30.49 -4.67
C ARG A 415 -11.02 30.33 -6.12
N THR A 416 -9.74 30.54 -6.37
CA THR A 416 -9.16 30.42 -7.72
C THR A 416 -9.08 28.96 -8.16
N ILE A 417 -8.60 28.09 -7.27
CA ILE A 417 -8.46 26.65 -7.52
C ILE A 417 -9.84 26.00 -7.74
N SER A 418 -10.87 26.46 -7.02
CA SER A 418 -12.26 26.00 -7.19
C SER A 418 -12.86 26.34 -8.57
N ARG A 419 -12.31 27.34 -9.27
CA ARG A 419 -12.72 27.69 -10.64
C ARG A 419 -12.00 26.86 -11.69
N LEU A 420 -10.84 26.29 -11.36
CA LEU A 420 -9.97 25.53 -12.27
C LEU A 420 -10.30 24.03 -12.25
N VAL A 421 -11.57 23.67 -12.12
CA VAL A 421 -12.01 22.28 -12.03
C VAL A 421 -12.76 21.89 -13.31
N PRO A 422 -12.60 20.66 -13.85
CA PRO A 422 -13.36 20.24 -15.02
C PRO A 422 -14.89 20.34 -14.78
N PRO A 423 -15.70 20.69 -15.81
CA PRO A 423 -17.13 20.96 -15.66
C PRO A 423 -17.93 19.83 -14.99
N PHE A 424 -17.49 18.58 -15.13
CA PHE A 424 -18.11 17.42 -14.50
C PHE A 424 -18.05 17.51 -12.95
N TYR A 425 -16.91 17.92 -12.39
CA TYR A 425 -16.68 17.99 -10.94
C TYR A 425 -17.14 19.34 -10.34
N ALA A 426 -17.31 20.38 -11.17
CA ALA A 426 -17.76 21.70 -10.75
C ALA A 426 -19.18 21.74 -10.16
N LYS A 427 -20.01 20.73 -10.44
CA LYS A 427 -21.44 20.71 -10.07
C LYS A 427 -21.69 20.57 -8.56
N LYS A 428 -20.77 19.96 -7.81
CA LYS A 428 -20.89 19.73 -6.36
C LYS A 428 -19.58 20.06 -5.67
N GLU A 429 -19.63 20.76 -4.53
CA GLU A 429 -18.42 21.10 -3.75
C GLU A 429 -17.63 19.84 -3.36
N GLU A 430 -18.32 18.77 -2.98
CA GLU A 430 -17.70 17.48 -2.66
C GLU A 430 -16.88 16.86 -3.80
N ASN A 431 -17.34 17.03 -5.05
CA ASN A 431 -16.68 16.52 -6.24
C ASN A 431 -15.46 17.38 -6.59
N THR A 432 -15.57 18.69 -6.42
CA THR A 432 -14.45 19.62 -6.59
C THR A 432 -13.35 19.34 -5.58
N GLN A 433 -13.73 19.13 -4.30
CA GLN A 433 -12.79 18.73 -3.26
C GLN A 433 -12.13 17.39 -3.59
N LEU A 434 -12.90 16.38 -4.02
CA LEU A 434 -12.36 15.08 -4.41
C LEU A 434 -11.28 15.23 -5.48
N PHE A 435 -11.56 16.00 -6.54
CA PHE A 435 -10.62 16.22 -7.63
C PHE A 435 -9.30 16.82 -7.13
N TRP A 436 -9.36 17.88 -6.33
CA TRP A 436 -8.15 18.54 -5.83
C TRP A 436 -7.37 17.71 -4.80
N MET A 437 -8.06 17.00 -3.91
CA MET A 437 -7.38 16.05 -3.00
C MET A 437 -6.76 14.87 -3.77
N SER A 438 -7.36 14.47 -4.90
CA SER A 438 -6.79 13.45 -5.79
C SER A 438 -5.48 13.94 -6.40
N VAL A 439 -5.46 15.14 -6.99
CA VAL A 439 -4.24 15.76 -7.51
C VAL A 439 -3.20 15.94 -6.40
N GLY A 440 -3.62 16.47 -5.24
CA GLY A 440 -2.75 16.68 -4.08
C GLY A 440 -2.10 15.39 -3.59
N SER A 441 -2.83 14.28 -3.55
CA SER A 441 -2.30 12.99 -3.12
C SER A 441 -1.19 12.45 -4.05
N VAL A 442 -1.37 12.60 -5.37
CA VAL A 442 -0.36 12.19 -6.36
C VAL A 442 0.90 13.06 -6.23
N LEU A 443 0.74 14.39 -6.14
CA LEU A 443 1.87 15.30 -5.96
C LEU A 443 2.63 15.05 -4.66
N PHE A 444 1.90 14.81 -3.56
CA PHE A 444 2.47 14.53 -2.26
C PHE A 444 3.29 13.24 -2.25
N ILE A 445 2.77 12.15 -2.81
CA ILE A 445 3.49 10.87 -2.88
C ILE A 445 4.70 10.99 -3.82
N LEU A 446 4.55 11.66 -4.97
CA LEU A 446 5.66 11.93 -5.88
C LEU A 446 6.77 12.72 -5.19
N ALA A 447 6.42 13.72 -4.38
CA ALA A 447 7.38 14.50 -3.62
C ALA A 447 8.12 13.64 -2.58
N LEU A 448 7.42 12.74 -1.88
CA LEU A 448 8.03 11.82 -0.92
C LEU A 448 8.99 10.84 -1.60
N MET A 449 8.58 10.26 -2.73
CA MET A 449 9.40 9.31 -3.49
C MET A 449 10.75 9.90 -3.89
N TYR A 450 10.77 11.15 -4.37
CA TYR A 450 11.99 11.81 -4.84
C TYR A 450 12.65 12.72 -3.81
N SER A 451 12.12 12.76 -2.59
CA SER A 451 12.72 13.50 -1.49
C SER A 451 14.14 12.97 -1.23
N LEU A 452 15.07 13.88 -0.95
CA LEU A 452 16.44 13.48 -0.66
C LEU A 452 16.48 12.87 0.74
N PRO A 453 17.15 11.72 0.93
CA PRO A 453 17.40 11.22 2.27
C PRO A 453 18.14 12.29 3.07
N TYR A 454 17.73 12.45 4.34
CA TYR A 454 18.43 13.32 5.27
C TYR A 454 19.74 12.64 5.65
N ASN A 455 20.85 13.05 5.02
CA ASN A 455 22.20 12.60 5.36
C ASN A 455 22.55 13.01 6.80
N SER A 456 22.18 12.20 7.79
CA SER A 456 22.62 12.37 9.18
C SER A 456 24.10 11.99 9.39
N GLU A 457 24.78 11.46 8.36
CA GLU A 457 26.22 11.14 8.38
C GLU A 457 27.13 12.37 8.59
N SER A 458 26.59 13.60 8.55
CA SER A 458 27.36 14.80 8.89
C SER A 458 27.64 14.96 10.39
N TYR A 459 27.10 14.08 11.25
CA TYR A 459 27.26 14.16 12.72
C TYR A 459 27.89 12.94 13.38
N VAL A 460 28.23 11.88 12.63
CA VAL A 460 29.11 10.83 13.15
C VAL A 460 30.54 11.28 12.85
N LYS A 461 31.14 12.03 13.78
CA LYS A 461 32.61 12.14 13.80
C LYS A 461 33.16 10.71 13.72
N PRO A 462 34.08 10.39 12.80
CA PRO A 462 34.83 9.15 12.94
C PRO A 462 35.43 9.16 14.34
N ALA A 463 35.19 8.09 15.11
CA ALA A 463 35.87 7.90 16.38
C ALA A 463 37.37 8.11 16.11
N GLU A 464 37.98 9.05 16.83
CA GLU A 464 39.42 9.29 16.77
C GLU A 464 40.12 7.93 16.85
N GLU A 465 40.89 7.59 15.82
CA GLU A 465 41.85 6.51 15.89
C GLU A 465 42.69 6.73 17.15
N PRO A 466 42.77 5.76 18.07
CA PRO A 466 43.70 5.88 19.18
C PRO A 466 45.11 5.93 18.59
N LEU A 467 45.80 7.04 18.87
CA LEU A 467 47.20 7.27 18.51
C LEU A 467 48.05 6.02 18.79
N PRO A 468 48.99 5.66 17.90
CA PRO A 468 49.88 4.53 18.14
C PRO A 468 50.75 4.84 19.35
N HIS A 469 50.48 4.14 20.46
CA HIS A 469 51.35 4.13 21.62
C HIS A 469 52.74 3.61 21.22
N HIS A 470 53.73 4.48 21.41
CA HIS A 470 55.16 4.21 21.59
C HIS A 470 55.54 2.72 21.69
N GLN A 471 56.06 2.15 20.60
CA GLN A 471 57.12 1.15 20.69
C GLN A 471 58.44 1.91 20.77
N ALA A 472 58.80 2.33 21.99
CA ALA A 472 60.15 2.79 22.31
C ALA A 472 60.80 1.76 23.25
N ALA A 473 61.71 0.99 22.66
CA ALA A 473 62.94 0.46 23.23
C ALA A 473 62.99 0.14 24.74
N MET A 474 63.07 -1.16 25.06
CA MET A 474 64.01 -1.63 26.09
C MET A 474 64.95 -2.66 25.47
N ARG A 475 66.14 -2.17 25.08
CA ARG A 475 67.38 -2.94 25.13
C ARG A 475 67.74 -3.06 26.61
N ALA A 476 67.94 -4.27 27.11
CA ALA A 476 68.77 -4.50 28.28
C ALA A 476 70.18 -4.90 27.78
N PRO A 477 71.26 -4.30 28.29
CA PRO A 477 72.57 -4.94 28.29
C PRO A 477 72.72 -5.78 29.57
N ASP A 478 73.32 -6.95 29.39
CA ASP A 478 73.87 -7.92 30.36
C ASP A 478 72.95 -8.57 31.40
#